data_AF-A0A6N4X9S6-F1
#
_entry.id   AF-A0A6N4X9S6-F1
#
_cell.length_a   1.000
_cell.length_b   1.000
_cell.length_c   1.000
_cell.angle_alpha   90.00
_cell.angle_beta   90.00
_cell.angle_gamma   90.00
#
_symmetry.space_group_name_H-M   'P 1'
#
loop_
_entity.id
_entity.type
_entity.pdbx_description
1 polymer ?
#
loop_
_entity_poly.entity_id
_entity_poly.type
_entity_poly.pdbx_seq_one_letter_code
_entity_poly.pdbx_strand_id
1 'polypeptide(L)'
;MMKKNFIATLAIASSSFVFGQVGINTNTPQSTLEVTSSSSPTTPEGMLVPRFTVTELAAKDAAYGAAQNGILVFISSGVGSTGKTSDIKNSGFYYYDNPTSKWKIAGSSSSSTFNVTTEKTASYTALATDDYIKLNINTAGQTLTLPTTGVTVGKIIMASNIGNMPVNILPQPRNASMPINKQLAKENSGSFIYIGNGLWDWASGF
;
A
#
# COMPACT_ATOMS: atom_id res chain seq x y z
N MET A 1 -55.41 37.47 -32.36
CA MET A 1 -53.96 37.83 -32.35
C MET A 1 -53.12 37.00 -31.36
N MET A 2 -53.50 35.76 -30.97
CA MET A 2 -52.83 35.00 -29.88
C MET A 2 -51.94 33.82 -30.35
N LYS A 3 -51.81 33.58 -31.66
CA LYS A 3 -51.10 32.40 -32.19
C LYS A 3 -49.57 32.49 -32.11
N LYS A 4 -49.02 33.71 -32.10
CA LYS A 4 -47.55 33.94 -32.06
C LYS A 4 -46.96 33.66 -30.68
N ASN A 5 -47.70 33.92 -29.60
CA ASN A 5 -47.25 33.65 -28.24
C ASN A 5 -47.28 32.15 -27.91
N PHE A 6 -48.22 31.39 -28.51
CA PHE A 6 -48.35 29.95 -28.28
C PHE A 6 -47.16 29.14 -28.84
N ILE A 7 -46.66 29.52 -30.03
CA ILE A 7 -45.50 28.86 -30.64
C ILE A 7 -44.23 29.11 -29.82
N ALA A 8 -44.06 30.32 -29.27
CA ALA A 8 -42.91 30.65 -28.43
C ALA A 8 -42.91 29.86 -27.11
N THR A 9 -44.06 29.66 -26.47
CA THR A 9 -44.16 28.86 -25.24
C THR A 9 -43.90 27.37 -25.48
N LEU A 10 -44.36 26.83 -26.62
CA LEU A 10 -44.13 25.44 -26.99
C LEU A 10 -42.64 25.15 -27.31
N ALA A 11 -41.94 26.11 -27.93
CA ALA A 11 -40.51 26.00 -28.22
C ALA A 11 -39.62 25.99 -26.96
N ILE A 12 -40.03 26.72 -25.91
CA ILE A 12 -39.32 26.73 -24.62
C ILE A 12 -39.62 25.45 -23.81
N ALA A 13 -40.84 24.91 -23.93
CA ALA A 13 -41.21 23.64 -23.30
C ALA A 13 -40.52 22.42 -23.93
N SER A 14 -40.03 22.54 -25.17
CA SER A 14 -39.21 21.52 -25.87
C SER A 14 -37.71 21.60 -25.57
N SER A 15 -37.30 22.35 -24.55
CA SER A 15 -35.93 22.30 -24.02
C SER A 15 -35.70 20.92 -23.40
N SER A 16 -35.34 19.96 -24.24
CA SER A 16 -34.99 18.59 -23.85
C SER A 16 -34.00 18.63 -22.68
N PHE A 17 -34.27 17.86 -21.62
CA PHE A 17 -33.29 17.63 -20.56
C PHE A 17 -32.06 16.96 -21.17
N VAL A 18 -31.05 17.73 -21.55
CA VAL A 18 -29.77 17.18 -22.01
C VAL A 18 -29.05 16.69 -20.76
N PHE A 19 -28.99 15.37 -20.59
CA PHE A 19 -28.18 14.75 -19.55
C PHE A 19 -26.72 15.14 -19.79
N GLY A 20 -26.04 15.71 -18.78
CA GLY A 20 -24.65 16.18 -18.87
C GLY A 20 -23.60 15.07 -18.92
N GLN A 21 -23.97 13.87 -19.39
CA GLN A 21 -23.05 12.74 -19.53
C GLN A 21 -22.26 12.87 -20.84
N VAL A 22 -20.97 12.56 -20.79
CA VAL A 22 -20.07 12.56 -21.94
C VAL A 22 -19.72 11.11 -22.28
N GLY A 23 -20.13 10.64 -23.46
CA GLY A 23 -19.70 9.37 -24.01
C GLY A 23 -18.61 9.57 -25.06
N ILE A 24 -17.51 8.83 -24.97
CA ILE A 24 -16.50 8.69 -26.03
C ILE A 24 -16.62 7.26 -26.56
N ASN A 25 -16.88 7.12 -27.86
CA ASN A 25 -17.20 5.86 -28.54
C ASN A 25 -18.50 5.15 -28.07
N THR A 26 -19.37 5.82 -27.30
CA THR A 26 -20.69 5.31 -26.90
C THR A 26 -21.75 6.42 -26.96
N ASN A 27 -22.95 6.07 -27.44
CA ASN A 27 -24.10 6.99 -27.50
C ASN A 27 -24.99 6.89 -26.24
N THR A 28 -24.74 5.90 -25.38
CA THR A 28 -25.57 5.62 -24.20
C THR A 28 -24.69 5.48 -22.96
N PRO A 29 -23.97 6.55 -22.55
CA PRO A 29 -23.08 6.49 -21.39
C PRO A 29 -23.85 6.13 -20.11
N GLN A 30 -23.26 5.25 -19.30
CA GLN A 30 -23.75 4.78 -17.99
C GLN A 30 -23.10 5.53 -16.83
N SER A 31 -22.25 6.51 -17.12
CA SER A 31 -21.61 7.37 -16.14
C SER A 31 -21.48 8.81 -16.68
N THR A 32 -21.04 9.75 -15.84
CA THR A 32 -20.84 11.15 -16.27
C THR A 32 -19.77 11.29 -17.35
N LEU A 33 -18.78 10.39 -17.39
CA LEU A 33 -17.81 10.25 -18.46
C LEU A 33 -17.55 8.76 -18.71
N GLU A 34 -17.96 8.25 -19.87
CA GLU A 34 -17.67 6.88 -20.28
C GLU A 34 -16.80 6.87 -21.53
N VAL A 35 -15.72 6.08 -21.51
CA VAL A 35 -14.86 5.84 -22.68
C VAL A 35 -14.93 4.35 -22.99
N THR A 36 -15.54 3.99 -24.12
CA THR A 36 -15.66 2.60 -24.56
C THR A 36 -14.61 2.25 -25.62
N SER A 37 -14.25 0.98 -25.69
CA SER A 37 -13.32 0.46 -26.70
C SER A 37 -13.99 0.33 -28.07
N SER A 38 -13.22 0.55 -29.13
CA SER A 38 -13.59 0.23 -30.51
C SER A 38 -13.05 -1.14 -30.93
N SER A 39 -13.46 -1.60 -32.11
CA SER A 39 -12.93 -2.83 -32.72
C SER A 39 -11.63 -2.62 -33.50
N SER A 40 -11.07 -1.41 -33.55
CA SER A 40 -9.92 -1.08 -34.38
C SER A 40 -8.60 -1.46 -33.67
N PRO A 41 -7.78 -2.37 -34.24
CA PRO A 41 -6.52 -2.76 -33.61
C PRO A 41 -5.41 -1.71 -33.73
N THR A 42 -5.63 -0.64 -34.51
CA THR A 42 -4.62 0.39 -34.82
C THR A 42 -4.93 1.73 -34.17
N THR A 43 -6.01 1.82 -33.39
CA THR A 43 -6.41 3.06 -32.71
C THR A 43 -6.05 2.94 -31.23
N PRO A 44 -5.15 3.79 -30.70
CA PRO A 44 -4.91 3.87 -29.26
C PRO A 44 -6.14 4.41 -28.55
N GLU A 45 -6.59 3.74 -27.49
CA GLU A 45 -7.77 4.10 -26.73
C GLU A 45 -7.44 4.26 -25.24
N GLY A 46 -8.15 5.17 -24.58
CA GLY A 46 -7.99 5.41 -23.14
C GLY A 46 -8.02 6.90 -22.78
N MET A 47 -7.68 7.19 -21.53
CA MET A 47 -7.61 8.55 -21.01
C MET A 47 -6.16 8.96 -20.75
N LEU A 48 -5.70 10.01 -21.43
CA LEU A 48 -4.42 10.65 -21.12
C LEU A 48 -4.62 11.70 -20.01
N VAL A 49 -4.04 11.43 -18.84
CA VAL A 49 -4.02 12.38 -17.72
C VAL A 49 -2.81 13.32 -17.80
N PRO A 50 -2.82 14.46 -17.08
CA PRO A 50 -1.65 15.32 -16.94
C PRO A 50 -0.41 14.54 -16.47
N ARG A 51 0.74 14.81 -17.10
CA ARG A 51 2.02 14.17 -16.81
C ARG A 51 2.99 15.18 -16.24
N PHE A 52 3.70 14.79 -15.17
CA PHE A 52 4.68 15.66 -14.51
C PHE A 52 5.92 14.86 -14.12
N THR A 53 7.09 15.49 -14.15
CA THR A 53 8.20 15.10 -13.29
C THR A 53 7.87 15.47 -11.84
N VAL A 54 8.55 14.85 -10.87
CA VAL A 54 8.38 15.22 -9.45
C VAL A 54 8.65 16.71 -9.21
N THR A 55 9.66 17.28 -9.89
CA THR A 55 10.00 18.71 -9.77
C THR A 55 8.88 19.62 -10.26
N GLU A 56 8.29 19.33 -11.42
CA GLU A 56 7.17 20.11 -11.97
C GLU A 56 5.93 20.05 -11.09
N LEU A 57 5.66 18.87 -10.49
CA LEU A 57 4.53 18.73 -9.59
C LEU A 57 4.78 19.41 -8.24
N ALA A 58 6.01 19.35 -7.72
CA ALA A 58 6.42 20.04 -6.50
C ALA A 58 6.36 21.58 -6.67
N ALA A 59 6.66 22.11 -7.86
CA ALA A 59 6.48 23.53 -8.14
C ALA A 59 5.01 23.99 -8.04
N LYS A 60 4.05 23.04 -8.07
CA LYS A 60 2.61 23.28 -7.92
C LYS A 60 2.09 22.91 -6.53
N ASP A 61 2.95 22.64 -5.55
CA ASP A 61 2.56 22.13 -4.22
C ASP A 61 1.43 22.97 -3.59
N ALA A 62 1.59 24.30 -3.56
CA ALA A 62 0.60 25.21 -2.99
C ALA A 62 -0.76 25.23 -3.72
N ALA A 63 -0.83 24.78 -4.97
CA ALA A 63 -2.04 24.81 -5.79
C ALA A 63 -2.99 23.63 -5.53
N TYR A 64 -2.54 22.57 -4.86
CA TYR A 64 -3.36 21.39 -4.57
C TYR A 64 -3.92 21.48 -3.15
N GLY A 65 -5.20 21.79 -3.00
CA GLY A 65 -5.89 21.82 -1.71
C GLY A 65 -7.08 20.87 -1.65
N ALA A 66 -7.99 21.09 -0.70
CA ALA A 66 -9.14 20.22 -0.47
C ALA A 66 -10.00 19.96 -1.73
N ALA A 67 -10.16 20.97 -2.59
CA ALA A 67 -10.92 20.87 -3.83
C ALA A 67 -10.26 19.96 -4.89
N GLN A 68 -8.97 19.67 -4.76
CA GLN A 68 -8.21 18.81 -5.67
C GLN A 68 -8.05 17.37 -5.16
N ASN A 69 -8.67 17.03 -4.02
CA ASN A 69 -8.60 15.69 -3.47
C ASN A 69 -9.12 14.66 -4.49
N GLY A 70 -8.33 13.63 -4.77
CA GLY A 70 -8.65 12.60 -5.76
C GLY A 70 -8.23 12.90 -7.20
N ILE A 71 -7.59 14.05 -7.48
CA ILE A 71 -7.01 14.31 -8.82
C ILE A 71 -5.98 13.25 -9.15
N LEU A 72 -6.10 12.66 -10.34
CA LEU A 72 -5.17 11.67 -10.89
C LEU A 72 -4.17 12.33 -11.84
N VAL A 73 -2.89 12.04 -11.65
CA VAL A 73 -1.78 12.44 -12.53
C VAL A 73 -0.87 11.25 -12.80
N PHE A 74 -0.02 11.39 -13.81
CA PHE A 74 1.06 10.43 -14.06
C PHE A 74 2.42 11.08 -13.80
N ILE A 75 3.24 10.45 -12.97
CA ILE A 75 4.62 10.85 -12.72
C ILE A 75 5.52 10.18 -13.72
N SER A 76 6.19 10.95 -14.57
CA SER A 76 7.12 10.43 -15.58
C SER A 76 8.49 10.05 -15.00
N SER A 77 9.01 10.83 -14.05
CA SER A 77 10.31 10.58 -13.41
C SER A 77 10.53 11.41 -12.14
N GLY A 78 11.54 11.01 -11.36
CA GLY A 78 11.99 11.69 -10.14
C GLY A 78 11.61 10.99 -8.85
N VAL A 79 12.21 11.45 -7.74
CA VAL A 79 11.95 10.95 -6.38
C VAL A 79 11.67 12.15 -5.49
N GLY A 80 10.56 12.10 -4.76
CA GLY A 80 10.18 13.13 -3.82
C GLY A 80 10.87 12.94 -2.46
N SER A 81 11.21 14.07 -1.85
CA SER A 81 11.88 14.15 -0.55
C SER A 81 11.15 15.04 0.46
N THR A 82 10.36 16.01 0.01
CA THR A 82 9.68 16.98 0.87
C THR A 82 8.27 17.34 0.33
N GLY A 83 7.50 18.13 1.08
CA GLY A 83 6.20 18.63 0.64
C GLY A 83 5.18 17.53 0.35
N LYS A 84 4.22 17.81 -0.52
CA LYS A 84 3.17 16.88 -0.94
C LYS A 84 3.72 15.72 -1.77
N THR A 85 4.87 15.90 -2.41
CA THR A 85 5.50 14.88 -3.27
C THR A 85 6.42 13.91 -2.53
N SER A 86 6.63 14.06 -1.21
CA SER A 86 7.62 13.29 -0.43
C SER A 86 7.50 11.75 -0.54
N ASP A 87 6.30 11.27 -0.83
CA ASP A 87 5.97 9.84 -0.88
C ASP A 87 6.14 9.26 -2.29
N ILE A 88 6.43 10.08 -3.29
CA ILE A 88 6.67 9.65 -4.67
C ILE A 88 8.06 9.02 -4.75
N LYS A 89 8.14 7.72 -5.07
CA LYS A 89 9.41 6.98 -5.18
C LYS A 89 9.73 6.49 -6.57
N ASN A 90 8.71 6.34 -7.42
CA ASN A 90 8.85 5.78 -8.75
C ASN A 90 7.87 6.46 -9.72
N SER A 91 8.11 6.30 -11.03
CA SER A 91 7.12 6.64 -12.05
C SER A 91 5.83 5.83 -11.87
N GLY A 92 4.70 6.41 -12.23
CA GLY A 92 3.40 5.74 -12.16
C GLY A 92 2.24 6.72 -12.01
N PHE A 93 1.04 6.17 -11.85
CA PHE A 93 -0.14 6.97 -11.55
C PHE A 93 -0.17 7.35 -10.07
N TYR A 94 -0.48 8.60 -9.76
CA TYR A 94 -0.63 9.10 -8.40
C TYR A 94 -1.93 9.90 -8.30
N TYR A 95 -2.61 9.79 -7.16
CA TYR A 95 -3.71 10.67 -6.80
C TYR A 95 -3.33 11.60 -5.66
N TYR A 96 -3.89 12.82 -5.64
CA TYR A 96 -3.70 13.72 -4.52
C TYR A 96 -4.61 13.34 -3.35
N ASP A 97 -4.03 13.02 -2.21
CA ASP A 97 -4.71 12.72 -0.96
C ASP A 97 -4.62 13.95 -0.03
N ASN A 98 -5.67 14.76 0.01
CA ASN A 98 -5.75 15.96 0.84
C ASN A 98 -5.68 15.65 2.35
N PRO A 99 -6.37 14.62 2.90
CA PRO A 99 -6.24 14.22 4.31
C PRO A 99 -4.80 14.09 4.81
N THR A 100 -3.91 13.46 4.04
CA THR A 100 -2.48 13.37 4.39
C THR A 100 -1.65 14.50 3.79
N SER A 101 -2.23 15.29 2.88
CA SER A 101 -1.53 16.26 2.04
C SER A 101 -0.34 15.62 1.31
N LYS A 102 -0.57 14.48 0.66
CA LYS A 102 0.45 13.73 -0.09
C LYS A 102 -0.06 13.21 -1.41
N TRP A 103 0.85 13.02 -2.36
CA TRP A 103 0.61 12.22 -3.55
C TRP A 103 0.78 10.74 -3.22
N LYS A 104 -0.27 9.94 -3.46
CA LYS A 104 -0.29 8.50 -3.20
C LYS A 104 -0.34 7.75 -4.52
N ILE A 105 0.44 6.68 -4.63
CA ILE A 105 0.47 5.85 -5.83
C ILE A 105 -0.88 5.15 -6.01
N ALA A 106 -1.43 5.21 -7.22
CA ALA A 106 -2.64 4.51 -7.61
C ALA A 106 -2.27 3.12 -8.14
N GLY A 107 -2.68 2.07 -7.43
CA GLY A 107 -2.48 0.69 -7.88
C GLY A 107 -1.20 -0.01 -7.40
N SER A 108 -0.44 0.55 -6.45
CA SER A 108 0.53 -0.27 -5.73
C SER A 108 -0.20 -1.12 -4.70
N SER A 109 -0.36 -2.41 -5.02
CA SER A 109 -0.24 -3.42 -3.97
C SER A 109 1.16 -3.25 -3.39
N SER A 110 1.24 -2.95 -2.10
CA SER A 110 2.47 -3.16 -1.35
C SER A 110 2.81 -4.63 -1.50
N SER A 111 3.71 -4.95 -2.43
CA SER A 111 4.40 -6.23 -2.43
C SER A 111 5.11 -6.30 -1.09
N SER A 112 4.48 -6.96 -0.12
CA SER A 112 5.18 -7.36 1.10
C SER A 112 6.20 -8.39 0.65
N THR A 113 7.40 -7.92 0.31
CA THR A 113 8.53 -8.81 0.08
C THR A 113 8.72 -9.61 1.36
N PHE A 114 8.73 -10.94 1.26
CA PHE A 114 9.01 -11.80 2.40
C PHE A 114 10.49 -11.64 2.77
N ASN A 115 10.76 -10.91 3.84
CA ASN A 115 12.11 -10.50 4.24
C ASN A 115 12.80 -11.62 5.02
N VAL A 116 13.76 -12.27 4.34
CA VAL A 116 14.60 -13.32 4.93
C VAL A 116 15.93 -12.72 5.35
N THR A 117 16.32 -12.88 6.61
CA THR A 117 17.59 -12.36 7.10
C THR A 117 18.78 -13.10 6.48
N THR A 118 19.96 -12.48 6.50
CA THR A 118 21.22 -13.26 6.46
C THR A 118 21.32 -14.15 7.70
N GLU A 119 22.11 -15.22 7.62
CA GLU A 119 22.32 -16.12 8.77
C GLU A 119 22.96 -15.38 9.95
N LYS A 120 22.47 -15.63 11.15
CA LYS A 120 22.99 -15.06 12.40
C LYS A 120 23.60 -16.16 13.26
N THR A 121 24.84 -15.95 13.69
CA THR A 121 25.60 -16.88 14.53
C THR A 121 25.68 -16.43 15.99
N ALA A 122 25.10 -15.27 16.33
CA ALA A 122 25.08 -14.65 17.65
C ALA A 122 23.70 -14.03 17.93
N SER A 123 23.58 -13.30 19.05
CA SER A 123 22.34 -12.59 19.42
C SER A 123 21.91 -11.63 18.32
N TYR A 124 20.60 -11.55 18.10
CA TYR A 124 20.02 -10.73 17.04
C TYR A 124 18.76 -10.01 17.54
N THR A 125 18.59 -8.76 17.14
CA THR A 125 17.36 -8.00 17.34
C THR A 125 16.62 -7.94 16.01
N ALA A 126 15.49 -8.62 15.94
CA ALA A 126 14.65 -8.68 14.76
C ALA A 126 14.02 -7.32 14.45
N LEU A 127 13.95 -6.99 13.16
CA LEU A 127 13.27 -5.80 12.67
C LEU A 127 11.78 -6.08 12.50
N ALA A 128 10.93 -5.05 12.63
CA ALA A 128 9.50 -5.18 12.36
C ALA A 128 9.20 -5.64 10.91
N THR A 129 10.16 -5.43 10.01
CA THR A 129 10.12 -5.87 8.62
C THR A 129 10.53 -7.32 8.43
N ASP A 130 11.28 -7.94 9.35
CA ASP A 130 11.73 -9.33 9.20
C ASP A 130 10.53 -10.28 9.15
N ASP A 131 10.59 -11.30 8.30
CA ASP A 131 9.57 -12.35 8.19
C ASP A 131 10.15 -13.72 8.54
N TYR A 132 11.40 -13.99 8.12
CA TYR A 132 12.12 -15.23 8.41
C TYR A 132 13.55 -14.98 8.85
N ILE A 133 13.90 -15.51 10.02
CA ILE A 133 15.21 -15.33 10.65
C ILE A 133 15.98 -16.63 10.58
N LYS A 134 17.12 -16.58 9.91
CA LYS A 134 18.09 -17.68 9.86
C LYS A 134 19.06 -17.58 11.03
N LEU A 135 19.08 -18.60 11.87
CA LEU A 135 19.97 -18.71 13.02
C LEU A 135 20.86 -19.95 12.87
N ASN A 136 22.12 -19.82 13.27
CA ASN A 136 23.09 -20.90 13.36
C ASN A 136 23.90 -20.73 14.65
N ILE A 137 23.22 -20.91 15.78
CA ILE A 137 23.77 -20.62 17.10
C ILE A 137 24.51 -21.83 17.65
N ASN A 138 25.83 -21.68 17.83
CA ASN A 138 26.71 -22.73 18.37
C ASN A 138 27.34 -22.35 19.71
N THR A 139 27.01 -21.16 20.24
CA THR A 139 27.46 -20.68 21.56
C THR A 139 26.26 -20.53 22.50
N ALA A 140 26.42 -20.91 23.77
CA ALA A 140 25.36 -20.81 24.78
C ALA A 140 24.98 -19.34 25.06
N GLY A 141 23.73 -19.10 25.45
CA GLY A 141 23.29 -17.81 26.01
C GLY A 141 22.93 -16.74 24.98
N GLN A 142 22.91 -17.05 23.69
CA GLN A 142 22.44 -16.11 22.67
C GLN A 142 20.94 -15.85 22.78
N THR A 143 20.54 -14.67 22.32
CA THR A 143 19.16 -14.19 22.42
C THR A 143 18.67 -13.64 21.08
N LEU A 144 17.49 -14.06 20.66
CA LEU A 144 16.70 -13.43 19.62
C LEU A 144 15.70 -12.47 20.29
N THR A 145 15.82 -11.18 20.01
CA THR A 145 14.92 -10.13 20.50
C THR A 145 13.92 -9.76 19.42
N LEU A 146 12.65 -10.04 19.65
CA LEU A 146 11.52 -9.70 18.80
C LEU A 146 11.14 -8.21 18.99
N PRO A 147 10.70 -7.52 17.93
CA PRO A 147 10.36 -6.11 18.00
C PRO A 147 9.07 -5.88 18.80
N THR A 148 9.04 -4.84 19.64
CA THR A 148 7.86 -4.47 20.45
C THR A 148 7.19 -3.18 19.97
N THR A 149 7.83 -2.44 19.06
CA THR A 149 7.37 -1.18 18.48
C THR A 149 7.42 -1.25 16.96
N GLY A 150 6.50 -0.55 16.28
CA GLY A 150 6.44 -0.55 14.82
C GLY A 150 5.94 -1.86 14.21
N VAL A 151 5.35 -2.74 15.03
CA VAL A 151 4.78 -4.03 14.63
C VAL A 151 3.26 -3.97 14.71
N THR A 152 2.57 -4.43 13.68
CA THR A 152 1.11 -4.54 13.65
C THR A 152 0.64 -5.85 14.27
N VAL A 153 -0.48 -5.82 14.99
CA VAL A 153 -1.12 -7.04 15.53
C VAL A 153 -1.37 -8.03 14.40
N GLY A 154 -1.00 -9.29 14.62
CA GLY A 154 -1.08 -10.36 13.63
C GLY A 154 0.18 -10.56 12.78
N LYS A 155 1.21 -9.71 12.91
CA LYS A 155 2.52 -9.97 12.29
C LYS A 155 3.06 -11.31 12.78
N ILE A 156 3.57 -12.12 11.85
CA ILE A 156 4.28 -13.36 12.16
C ILE A 156 5.76 -13.18 11.83
N ILE A 157 6.63 -13.64 12.73
CA ILE A 157 8.06 -13.82 12.47
C ILE A 157 8.36 -15.30 12.65
N MET A 158 8.95 -15.92 11.64
CA MET A 158 9.48 -17.28 11.71
C MET A 158 10.97 -17.21 12.04
N ALA A 159 11.45 -18.09 12.91
CA ALA A 159 12.88 -18.27 13.14
C ALA A 159 13.24 -19.75 13.04
N SER A 160 14.33 -20.05 12.35
CA SER A 160 14.88 -21.39 12.24
C SER A 160 16.32 -21.37 12.72
N ASN A 161 16.61 -22.22 13.70
CA ASN A 161 17.94 -22.40 14.26
C ASN A 161 18.50 -23.76 13.84
N ILE A 162 19.53 -23.75 13.00
CA ILE A 162 20.26 -24.95 12.58
C ILE A 162 21.48 -25.23 13.45
N GLY A 163 21.79 -24.35 14.41
CA GLY A 163 22.94 -24.50 15.29
C GLY A 163 22.68 -25.44 16.46
N ASN A 164 23.76 -25.87 17.11
CA ASN A 164 23.74 -26.91 18.13
C ASN A 164 23.36 -26.40 19.54
N MET A 165 23.09 -25.10 19.68
CA MET A 165 22.72 -24.47 20.95
C MET A 165 21.34 -23.80 20.86
N PRO A 166 20.53 -23.84 21.93
CA PRO A 166 19.25 -23.15 21.98
C PRO A 166 19.40 -21.63 22.04
N VAL A 167 18.34 -20.90 21.69
CA VAL A 167 18.30 -19.44 21.62
C VAL A 167 17.20 -18.90 22.53
N ASN A 168 17.54 -17.96 23.42
CA ASN A 168 16.56 -17.26 24.24
C ASN A 168 15.66 -16.37 23.38
N ILE A 169 14.37 -16.30 23.68
CA ILE A 169 13.44 -15.39 23.00
C ILE A 169 13.02 -14.26 23.96
N LEU A 170 13.15 -13.02 23.52
CA LEU A 170 12.68 -11.82 24.24
C LEU A 170 11.79 -10.94 23.35
N PRO A 171 10.74 -10.29 23.89
CA PRO A 171 10.14 -10.58 25.19
C PRO A 171 9.62 -12.01 25.21
N GLN A 172 9.51 -12.59 26.41
CA GLN A 172 9.10 -13.97 26.55
C GLN A 172 7.69 -14.15 25.94
N PRO A 173 7.50 -15.06 24.96
CA PRO A 173 6.19 -15.29 24.38
C PRO A 173 5.18 -15.80 25.42
N ARG A 174 3.91 -15.46 25.22
CA ARG A 174 2.79 -15.78 26.12
C ARG A 174 2.64 -17.29 26.34
N ASN A 175 2.55 -18.08 25.28
CA ASN A 175 2.59 -19.54 25.36
C ASN A 175 4.05 -20.04 25.50
N ALA A 176 4.52 -20.09 26.74
CA ALA A 176 5.88 -20.46 27.10
C ALA A 176 6.11 -21.99 27.22
N SER A 177 5.05 -22.79 27.09
CA SER A 177 5.10 -24.25 27.31
C SER A 177 5.81 -25.02 26.20
N MET A 178 6.06 -24.39 25.05
CA MET A 178 6.88 -24.96 23.99
C MET A 178 7.75 -23.86 23.35
N PRO A 179 9.05 -24.10 23.15
CA PRO A 179 9.84 -25.27 23.57
C PRO A 179 10.34 -25.15 25.03
N ILE A 180 10.85 -26.27 25.55
CA ILE A 180 11.49 -26.41 26.87
C ILE A 180 12.37 -25.19 27.20
N ASN A 181 12.21 -24.64 28.41
CA ASN A 181 12.96 -23.49 28.95
C ASN A 181 12.74 -22.13 28.27
N LYS A 182 11.63 -21.91 27.53
CA LYS A 182 11.32 -20.60 26.91
C LYS A 182 12.31 -20.19 25.81
N GLN A 183 12.96 -21.19 25.20
CA GLN A 183 14.00 -21.01 24.19
C GLN A 183 13.55 -21.65 22.88
N LEU A 184 13.94 -21.07 21.75
CA LEU A 184 13.96 -21.82 20.48
C LEU A 184 15.03 -22.91 20.60
N ALA A 185 14.63 -24.17 20.50
CA ALA A 185 15.55 -25.30 20.64
C ALA A 185 16.63 -25.28 19.54
N LYS A 186 17.73 -25.98 19.81
CA LYS A 186 18.73 -26.30 18.78
C LYS A 186 18.08 -27.09 17.64
N GLU A 187 18.56 -26.92 16.42
CA GLU A 187 18.09 -27.64 15.24
C GLU A 187 16.55 -27.61 15.07
N ASN A 188 15.90 -26.50 15.43
CA ASN A 188 14.45 -26.38 15.45
C ASN A 188 13.97 -25.01 14.93
N SER A 189 12.70 -24.93 14.58
CA SER A 189 12.03 -23.72 14.10
C SER A 189 10.85 -23.34 14.99
N GLY A 190 10.52 -22.05 15.01
CA GLY A 190 9.39 -21.48 15.74
C GLY A 190 8.73 -20.35 14.96
N SER A 191 7.43 -20.19 15.15
CA SER A 191 6.67 -19.04 14.62
C SER A 191 6.16 -18.20 15.80
N PHE A 192 6.38 -16.89 15.73
CA PHE A 192 5.96 -15.94 16.74
C PHE A 192 4.92 -15.02 16.13
N ILE A 193 3.76 -14.87 16.77
CA ILE A 193 2.71 -13.95 16.36
C ILE A 193 2.63 -12.77 17.32
N TYR A 194 2.66 -11.55 16.79
CA TYR A 194 2.51 -10.34 17.60
C TYR A 194 1.04 -10.14 17.98
N ILE A 195 0.76 -10.08 19.28
CA ILE A 195 -0.61 -9.98 19.81
C ILE A 195 -0.94 -8.59 20.35
N GLY A 196 -0.04 -7.62 20.18
CA GLY A 196 -0.20 -6.23 20.62
C GLY A 196 0.47 -5.93 21.96
N ASN A 197 0.56 -4.64 22.30
CA ASN A 197 1.12 -4.14 23.57
C ASN A 197 2.53 -4.66 23.91
N GLY A 198 3.38 -4.84 22.90
CA GLY A 198 4.74 -5.36 23.07
C GLY A 198 4.80 -6.86 23.37
N LEU A 199 3.69 -7.60 23.22
CA LEU A 199 3.60 -9.02 23.52
C LEU A 199 3.60 -9.87 22.25
N TRP A 200 4.28 -11.00 22.34
CA TRP A 200 4.31 -12.05 21.32
C TRP A 200 3.70 -13.33 21.87
N ASP A 201 3.14 -14.14 20.99
CA ASP A 201 2.70 -15.49 21.29
C ASP A 201 3.43 -16.51 20.42
N TRP A 202 3.64 -17.72 20.94
CA TRP A 202 4.22 -18.81 20.18
C TRP A 202 3.12 -19.52 19.39
N ALA A 203 3.22 -19.52 18.07
CA ALA A 203 2.32 -20.24 17.18
C ALA A 203 2.98 -21.57 16.77
N SER A 204 2.54 -22.68 17.37
CA SER A 204 2.95 -24.04 16.97
C SER A 204 1.76 -24.82 16.41
N GLY A 205 2.01 -25.64 15.39
CA GLY A 205 1.07 -26.69 14.96
C GLY A 205 1.14 -27.89 15.91
N PHE A 206 0.01 -28.59 16.06
CA PHE A 206 -0.08 -29.86 16.79
C PHE A 206 0.73 -30.97 16.09
#